data_AF-A0A1Q3BR58-F1
#
_entry.id   AF-A0A1Q3BR58-F1
#
_cell.length_a   1.000
_cell.length_b   1.000
_cell.length_c   1.000
_cell.angle_alpha   90.00
_cell.angle_beta   90.00
_cell.angle_gamma   90.00
#
_symmetry.space_group_name_H-M   'P 1'
#
loop_
_entity.id
_entity.type
_entity.pdbx_description
1 polymer ?
#
loop_
_entity_poly.entity_id
_entity_poly.type
_entity_poly.pdbx_seq_one_letter_code
_entity_poly.pdbx_strand_id
1 'polypeptide(L)'
;MGKGNKVTGTRSVNDVDKANWTPSLVNMFCDACVKEIECGGKPHHHFTKSGWKNVMDDFNKRAGVSYNRGQLKNKWVNLKKDYLLWKELIGKDIGLGWDSIKKTVDVDDSWWKNCIGAIDGVHVPACINPKHQVPFIGRKGIPTQNGMDACNFDMQFIFCWAGWEGSAHDTRIFYAALRRQHINFPHPPEGNLRILKL
;
A
#
# COMPACT_ATOMS: atom_id res chain seq x y z
N MET A 1 -58.99 -7.78 6.16
CA MET A 1 -58.40 -6.46 5.89
C MET A 1 -57.19 -6.26 6.80
N GLY A 2 -55.98 -6.55 6.30
CA GLY A 2 -54.73 -6.29 7.01
C GLY A 2 -53.77 -5.64 6.01
N LYS A 3 -53.53 -4.34 6.18
CA LYS A 3 -52.68 -3.54 5.30
C LYS A 3 -51.21 -3.88 5.58
N GLY A 4 -50.47 -4.16 4.51
CA GLY A 4 -49.06 -4.50 4.55
C GLY A 4 -48.17 -3.33 4.94
N ASN A 5 -47.13 -3.63 5.72
CA ASN A 5 -45.99 -2.74 5.91
C ASN A 5 -44.87 -3.13 4.95
N LYS A 6 -44.67 -2.29 3.94
CA LYS A 6 -43.43 -2.25 3.15
C LYS A 6 -42.32 -1.74 4.06
N VAL A 7 -41.36 -2.60 4.41
CA VAL A 7 -40.10 -2.17 5.01
C VAL A 7 -39.21 -1.69 3.86
N THR A 8 -39.24 -0.39 3.59
CA THR A 8 -38.25 0.29 2.75
C THR A 8 -36.99 0.52 3.57
N GLY A 9 -36.05 -0.41 3.51
CA GLY A 9 -34.69 -0.22 4.00
C GLY A 9 -33.95 0.75 3.08
N THR A 10 -33.81 2.00 3.54
CA THR A 10 -32.96 3.02 2.93
C THR A 10 -31.50 2.57 3.01
N ARG A 11 -30.89 2.25 1.87
CA ARG A 11 -29.42 2.12 1.76
C ARG A 11 -28.80 3.46 2.15
N SER A 12 -27.95 3.44 3.19
CA SER A 12 -27.10 4.57 3.52
C SER A 12 -26.17 4.85 2.33
N VAL A 13 -26.44 5.95 1.64
CA VAL A 13 -25.54 6.58 0.68
C VAL A 13 -24.34 7.08 1.49
N ASN A 14 -23.22 6.35 1.47
CA ASN A 14 -21.84 6.82 1.72
C ASN A 14 -20.81 5.68 1.83
N ASP A 15 -20.90 4.66 0.97
CA ASP A 15 -19.71 3.87 0.63
C ASP A 15 -19.28 4.30 -0.77
N VAL A 16 -18.30 5.21 -0.84
CA VAL A 16 -17.63 5.48 -2.12
C VAL A 16 -16.81 4.23 -2.39
N ASP A 17 -17.41 3.27 -3.11
CA ASP A 17 -16.85 1.95 -3.38
C ASP A 17 -15.34 2.04 -3.59
N LYS A 18 -14.58 1.40 -2.70
CA LYS A 18 -13.13 1.41 -2.77
C LYS A 18 -12.70 0.83 -4.12
N ALA A 19 -12.02 1.64 -4.94
CA ALA A 19 -11.59 1.22 -6.27
C ALA A 19 -10.73 -0.05 -6.21
N ASN A 20 -11.09 -1.06 -7.01
CA ASN A 20 -10.35 -2.30 -7.15
C ASN A 20 -9.38 -2.18 -8.34
N TRP A 21 -8.08 -2.08 -8.06
CA TRP A 21 -7.05 -1.86 -9.08
C TRP A 21 -6.35 -3.17 -9.43
N THR A 22 -6.78 -3.82 -10.51
CA THR A 22 -6.09 -4.99 -11.09
C THR A 22 -4.88 -4.55 -11.92
N PRO A 23 -3.87 -5.41 -12.17
CA PRO A 23 -2.71 -5.06 -13.00
C PRO A 23 -3.09 -4.51 -14.38
N SER A 24 -4.13 -5.08 -15.00
CA SER A 24 -4.67 -4.60 -16.28
C SER A 24 -5.22 -3.18 -16.19
N LEU A 25 -5.98 -2.86 -15.13
CA LEU A 25 -6.50 -1.51 -14.89
C LEU A 25 -5.37 -0.51 -14.58
N VAL A 26 -4.32 -0.95 -13.88
CA VAL A 26 -3.13 -0.12 -13.64
C VAL A 26 -2.46 0.24 -14.97
N ASN A 27 -2.26 -0.73 -15.87
CA ASN A 27 -1.65 -0.48 -17.17
C ASN A 27 -2.51 0.50 -18.00
N MET A 28 -3.82 0.26 -18.10
CA MET A 28 -4.71 1.19 -18.82
C MET A 28 -4.68 2.61 -18.24
N PHE A 29 -4.59 2.73 -16.91
CA PHE A 29 -4.46 4.03 -16.25
C PHE A 29 -3.13 4.71 -16.56
N CYS A 30 -2.02 3.96 -16.53
CA CYS A 30 -0.71 4.47 -16.95
C CYS A 30 -0.74 4.97 -18.40
N ASP A 31 -1.34 4.21 -19.31
CA ASP A 31 -1.50 4.61 -20.71
C ASP A 31 -2.32 5.90 -20.85
N ALA A 32 -3.39 6.05 -20.04
CA ALA A 32 -4.22 7.27 -20.04
C ALA A 32 -3.40 8.49 -19.58
N CYS A 33 -2.60 8.30 -18.52
CA CYS A 33 -1.72 9.33 -18.03
C CYS A 33 -0.63 9.71 -19.04
N VAL A 34 0.01 8.75 -19.71
CA VAL A 34 1.04 8.99 -20.72
C VAL A 34 0.47 9.79 -21.89
N LYS A 35 -0.66 9.33 -22.44
CA LYS A 35 -1.36 10.03 -23.52
C LYS A 35 -1.68 11.48 -23.17
N GLU A 36 -2.20 11.74 -21.96
CA GLU A 36 -2.51 13.12 -21.55
C GLU A 36 -1.24 13.97 -21.32
N ILE A 37 -0.15 13.37 -20.86
CA ILE A 37 1.14 14.06 -20.72
C ILE A 37 1.66 14.48 -22.10
N GLU A 38 1.59 13.59 -23.09
CA GLU A 38 1.98 13.88 -24.49
C GLU A 38 1.13 14.98 -25.11
N CYS A 39 -0.16 15.06 -24.78
CA CYS A 39 -1.06 16.13 -25.19
C CYS A 39 -0.84 17.47 -24.43
N GLY A 40 0.17 17.56 -23.55
CA GLY A 40 0.47 18.78 -22.81
C GLY A 40 -0.42 19.03 -21.60
N GLY A 41 -1.21 18.04 -21.16
CA GLY A 41 -2.07 18.12 -19.97
C GLY A 41 -1.32 18.25 -18.63
N LYS A 42 0.01 18.23 -18.70
CA LYS A 42 0.95 18.38 -17.60
C LYS A 42 2.11 19.33 -18.01
N PRO A 43 1.86 20.64 -18.16
CA PRO A 43 2.87 21.62 -18.61
C PRO A 43 4.00 21.85 -17.58
N HIS A 44 3.80 21.40 -16.34
CA HIS A 44 4.81 21.40 -15.27
C HIS A 44 4.88 20.02 -14.58
N HIS A 45 4.87 19.98 -13.24
CA HIS A 45 4.97 18.74 -12.47
C HIS A 45 3.61 18.09 -12.11
N HIS A 46 2.49 18.72 -12.48
CA HIS A 46 1.14 18.30 -12.09
C HIS A 46 0.16 18.36 -13.25
N PHE A 47 -0.76 17.39 -13.31
CA PHE A 47 -1.89 17.43 -14.24
C PHE A 47 -2.80 18.62 -13.94
N THR A 48 -3.20 19.32 -15.00
CA THR A 48 -4.16 20.42 -14.90
C THR A 48 -5.56 19.90 -14.52
N LYS A 49 -6.51 20.80 -14.27
CA LYS A 49 -7.91 20.40 -14.01
C LYS A 49 -8.52 19.68 -15.21
N SER A 50 -8.27 20.19 -16.42
CA SER A 50 -8.67 19.55 -17.68
C SER A 50 -7.94 18.24 -17.90
N GLY A 51 -6.63 18.17 -17.64
CA GLY A 51 -5.88 16.93 -17.82
C GLY A 51 -6.37 15.79 -16.94
N TRP A 52 -6.74 16.08 -15.68
CA TRP A 52 -7.40 15.08 -14.83
C TRP A 52 -8.75 14.62 -15.37
N LYS A 53 -9.52 15.52 -16.00
CA LYS A 53 -10.80 15.17 -16.61
C LYS A 53 -10.60 14.26 -17.81
N ASN A 54 -9.66 14.59 -18.68
CA ASN A 54 -9.32 13.80 -19.87
C ASN A 54 -8.84 12.39 -19.49
N VAL A 55 -7.91 12.28 -18.52
CA VAL A 55 -7.44 10.98 -18.01
C VAL A 55 -8.60 10.16 -17.46
N MET A 56 -9.49 10.78 -16.67
CA MET A 56 -10.63 10.09 -16.07
C MET A 56 -11.62 9.60 -17.14
N ASP A 57 -11.99 10.46 -18.10
CA ASP A 57 -12.94 10.12 -19.15
C ASP A 57 -12.38 9.02 -20.07
N ASP A 58 -11.09 9.12 -20.46
CA ASP A 58 -10.41 8.12 -21.30
C ASP A 58 -10.21 6.78 -20.57
N PHE A 59 -9.75 6.81 -19.32
CA PHE A 59 -9.58 5.60 -18.51
C PHE A 59 -10.91 4.89 -18.26
N ASN A 60 -11.92 5.60 -17.75
CA ASN A 60 -13.22 5.00 -17.42
C ASN A 60 -13.89 4.40 -18.67
N LYS A 61 -13.77 5.09 -19.82
CA LYS A 61 -14.28 4.60 -21.10
C LYS A 61 -13.58 3.32 -21.55
N ARG A 62 -12.24 3.25 -21.45
CA ARG A 62 -11.47 2.07 -21.87
C ARG A 62 -11.63 0.89 -20.93
N ALA A 63 -11.65 1.15 -19.63
CA ALA A 63 -11.74 0.13 -18.59
C ALA A 63 -13.17 -0.34 -18.30
N GLY A 64 -14.20 0.37 -18.78
CA GLY A 64 -15.60 0.07 -18.47
C GLY A 64 -15.94 0.28 -16.99
N VAL A 65 -15.26 1.19 -16.31
CA VAL A 65 -15.45 1.51 -14.88
C VAL A 65 -15.89 2.95 -14.69
N SER A 66 -16.40 3.29 -13.51
CA SER A 66 -16.90 4.63 -13.16
C SER A 66 -16.10 5.27 -12.02
N TYR A 67 -14.77 5.22 -12.09
CA TYR A 67 -13.94 5.76 -11.03
C TYR A 67 -13.94 7.29 -11.04
N ASN A 68 -14.03 7.88 -9.84
CA ASN A 68 -13.99 9.31 -9.65
C ASN A 68 -12.55 9.84 -9.60
N ARG A 69 -12.42 11.16 -9.75
CA ARG A 69 -11.13 11.87 -9.74
C ARG A 69 -10.30 11.61 -8.47
N GLY A 70 -10.93 11.43 -7.32
CA GLY A 70 -10.25 11.14 -6.05
C GLY A 70 -9.57 9.78 -6.06
N GLN A 71 -10.24 8.74 -6.57
CA GLN A 71 -9.68 7.39 -6.72
C GLN A 71 -8.46 7.39 -7.66
N LEU A 72 -8.55 8.07 -8.80
CA LEU A 72 -7.44 8.18 -9.76
C LEU A 72 -6.25 8.97 -9.20
N LYS A 73 -6.51 10.10 -8.52
CA LYS A 73 -5.45 10.88 -7.86
C LYS A 73 -4.73 10.06 -6.80
N ASN A 74 -5.47 9.33 -5.97
CA ASN A 74 -4.88 8.47 -4.96
C ASN A 74 -3.99 7.38 -5.60
N LYS A 75 -4.47 6.75 -6.69
CA LYS A 75 -3.67 5.75 -7.41
C LYS A 75 -2.40 6.35 -8.01
N TRP A 76 -2.47 7.52 -8.63
CA TRP A 76 -1.30 8.23 -9.16
C TRP A 76 -0.25 8.54 -8.08
N VAL A 77 -0.70 9.04 -6.91
CA VAL A 77 0.22 9.32 -5.80
C VAL A 77 0.92 8.05 -5.32
N ASN A 78 0.20 6.93 -5.23
CA ASN A 78 0.78 5.65 -4.85
C ASN A 78 1.78 5.15 -5.91
N LEU A 79 1.41 5.15 -7.20
CA LEU A 79 2.33 4.75 -8.28
C LEU A 79 3.60 5.61 -8.31
N LYS A 80 3.49 6.91 -8.00
CA LYS A 80 4.66 7.78 -7.89
C LYS A 80 5.57 7.39 -6.72
N LYS A 81 4.99 6.98 -5.58
CA LYS A 81 5.77 6.47 -4.44
C LYS A 81 6.46 5.15 -4.81
N ASP A 82 5.73 4.23 -5.44
CA ASP A 82 6.26 2.93 -5.87
C ASP A 82 7.42 3.13 -6.87
N TYR A 83 7.26 4.04 -7.84
CA TYR A 83 8.33 4.39 -8.78
C TYR A 83 9.53 5.04 -8.11
N LEU A 84 9.32 5.95 -7.15
CA LEU A 84 10.42 6.54 -6.41
C LEU A 84 11.17 5.50 -5.59
N LEU A 85 10.46 4.59 -4.92
CA LEU A 85 11.06 3.47 -4.21
C LEU A 85 11.87 2.59 -5.18
N TRP A 86 11.27 2.19 -6.30
CA TRP A 86 11.96 1.43 -7.35
C TRP A 86 13.22 2.15 -7.85
N LYS A 87 13.13 3.45 -8.13
CA LYS A 87 14.27 4.26 -8.59
C LYS A 87 15.37 4.34 -7.53
N GLU A 88 15.02 4.44 -6.25
CA GLU A 88 15.98 4.42 -5.15
C GLU A 88 16.66 3.05 -5.04
N LEU A 89 15.90 1.96 -5.17
CA LEU A 89 16.42 0.59 -5.15
C LEU A 89 17.40 0.32 -6.29
N ILE A 90 17.02 0.64 -7.52
CA ILE A 90 17.86 0.41 -8.70
C ILE A 90 18.97 1.46 -8.83
N GLY A 91 18.70 2.71 -8.43
CA GLY A 91 19.60 3.85 -8.67
C GLY A 91 20.68 4.05 -7.61
N LYS A 92 20.43 3.70 -6.34
CA LYS A 92 21.47 3.77 -5.29
C LYS A 92 22.33 2.52 -5.23
N ASP A 93 21.77 1.37 -5.60
CA ASP A 93 22.52 0.13 -5.73
C ASP A 93 22.81 -0.12 -7.21
N ILE A 94 23.84 0.56 -7.71
CA ILE A 94 24.29 0.65 -9.11
C ILE A 94 24.57 -0.73 -9.77
N GLY A 95 24.45 -1.84 -9.03
CA GLY A 95 24.67 -3.20 -9.49
C GLY A 95 23.46 -4.14 -9.43
N LEU A 96 22.26 -3.69 -9.04
CA LEU A 96 21.09 -4.57 -9.04
C LEU A 96 20.45 -4.57 -10.43
N GLY A 97 20.44 -5.74 -11.08
CA GLY A 97 19.77 -5.92 -12.35
C GLY A 97 18.24 -5.91 -12.20
N TRP A 98 17.53 -5.87 -13.32
CA TRP A 98 16.08 -6.08 -13.37
C TRP A 98 15.75 -7.19 -14.37
N ASP A 99 15.13 -8.26 -13.90
CA ASP A 99 14.67 -9.34 -14.75
C ASP A 99 13.32 -8.95 -15.38
N SER A 100 13.38 -8.54 -16.65
CA SER A 100 12.19 -8.12 -17.40
C SER A 100 11.16 -9.24 -17.63
N ILE A 101 11.56 -10.52 -17.51
CA ILE A 101 10.71 -11.70 -17.65
C ILE A 101 10.05 -12.01 -16.31
N LYS A 102 10.84 -12.15 -15.24
CA LYS A 102 10.34 -12.48 -13.89
C LYS A 102 9.62 -11.30 -13.21
N LYS A 103 9.84 -10.07 -13.70
CA LYS A 103 9.37 -8.83 -13.06
C LYS A 103 9.92 -8.66 -11.64
N THR A 104 11.15 -9.08 -11.42
CA THR A 104 11.84 -9.01 -10.14
C THR A 104 13.22 -8.37 -10.31
N VAL A 105 13.82 -7.97 -9.20
CA VAL A 105 15.23 -7.58 -9.16
C VAL A 105 16.08 -8.80 -9.53
N ASP A 106 17.01 -8.64 -10.48
CA ASP A 106 17.96 -9.66 -10.93
C ASP A 106 19.26 -9.49 -10.16
N VAL A 107 19.35 -10.17 -9.03
CA VAL A 107 20.49 -10.13 -8.11
C VAL A 107 20.83 -11.53 -7.64
N ASP A 108 22.12 -11.75 -7.43
CA ASP A 108 22.65 -13.02 -6.94
C ASP A 108 22.10 -13.36 -5.54
N ASP A 109 21.97 -14.65 -5.24
CA ASP A 109 21.51 -15.14 -3.93
C ASP A 109 22.35 -14.59 -2.77
N SER A 110 23.65 -14.30 -3.00
CA SER A 110 24.51 -13.64 -2.02
C SER A 110 24.05 -12.24 -1.64
N TRP A 111 23.36 -11.52 -2.52
CA TRP A 111 22.77 -10.23 -2.19
C TRP A 111 21.62 -10.40 -1.19
N TRP A 112 20.72 -11.36 -1.45
CA TRP A 112 19.58 -11.65 -0.57
C TRP A 112 20.01 -12.14 0.81
N LYS A 113 21.16 -12.83 0.93
CA LYS A 113 21.75 -13.24 2.23
C LYS A 113 22.11 -12.06 3.15
N ASN A 114 22.23 -10.85 2.60
CA ASN A 114 22.47 -9.63 3.38
C ASN A 114 21.16 -8.90 3.78
N CYS A 115 20.00 -9.47 3.45
CA CYS A 115 18.69 -8.93 3.81
C CYS A 115 18.02 -9.78 4.91
N ILE A 116 17.25 -9.13 5.77
CA ILE A 116 16.44 -9.79 6.82
C ILE A 116 15.30 -10.62 6.20
N GLY A 117 14.77 -10.17 5.05
CA GLY A 117 13.58 -10.71 4.39
C GLY A 117 12.48 -9.65 4.30
N ALA A 118 11.22 -10.01 4.55
CA ALA A 118 10.09 -9.08 4.54
C ALA A 118 9.71 -8.65 5.97
N ILE A 119 9.33 -7.38 6.13
CA ILE A 119 8.88 -6.79 7.39
C ILE A 119 7.56 -6.04 7.11
N ASP A 120 6.49 -6.36 7.83
CA ASP A 120 5.20 -5.69 7.65
C ASP A 120 4.39 -5.59 8.96
N GLY A 121 3.45 -4.64 8.98
CA GLY A 121 2.44 -4.50 10.03
C GLY A 121 1.29 -5.49 9.84
N VAL A 122 0.94 -6.23 10.90
CA VAL A 122 -0.12 -7.23 10.89
C VAL A 122 -1.24 -6.81 11.84
N HIS A 123 -2.45 -6.66 11.31
CA HIS A 123 -3.65 -6.34 12.09
C HIS A 123 -4.45 -7.60 12.44
N VAL A 124 -4.50 -7.93 13.73
CA VAL A 124 -5.29 -9.05 14.27
C VAL A 124 -6.55 -8.51 14.96
N PRO A 125 -7.75 -9.05 14.69
CA PRO A 125 -8.97 -8.67 15.41
C PRO A 125 -8.82 -8.79 16.92
N ALA A 126 -9.33 -7.80 17.66
CA ALA A 126 -9.19 -7.77 19.11
C ALA A 126 -10.54 -7.57 19.80
N CYS A 127 -10.84 -8.39 20.81
CA CYS A 127 -11.99 -8.22 21.68
C CYS A 127 -11.62 -7.25 22.81
N ILE A 128 -11.93 -5.96 22.65
CA ILE A 128 -11.61 -4.91 23.61
C ILE A 128 -12.90 -4.44 24.29
N ASN A 129 -12.82 -4.11 25.59
CA ASN A 129 -13.94 -3.49 26.30
C ASN A 129 -14.36 -2.18 25.58
N PRO A 130 -15.67 -1.93 25.36
CA PRO A 130 -16.15 -0.74 24.65
C PRO A 130 -15.62 0.59 25.20
N LYS A 131 -15.29 0.66 26.49
CA LYS A 131 -14.72 1.86 27.11
C LYS A 131 -13.30 2.19 26.64
N HIS A 132 -12.54 1.19 26.19
CA HIS A 132 -11.14 1.31 25.79
C HIS A 132 -10.91 1.02 24.30
N GLN A 133 -11.97 0.81 23.50
CA GLN A 133 -11.85 0.35 22.11
C GLN A 133 -11.34 1.41 21.13
N VAL A 134 -11.50 2.71 21.45
CA VAL A 134 -11.22 3.81 20.52
C VAL A 134 -9.80 3.76 19.93
N PRO A 135 -8.72 3.55 20.71
CA PRO A 135 -7.37 3.43 20.17
C PRO A 135 -7.17 2.20 19.28
N PHE A 136 -7.98 1.15 19.43
CA PHE A 136 -7.84 -0.09 18.68
C PHE A 136 -8.61 -0.08 17.35
N ILE A 137 -9.47 0.92 17.13
CA ILE A 137 -10.22 1.06 15.90
C ILE A 137 -9.37 1.80 14.87
N GLY A 138 -8.84 1.06 13.91
CA GLY A 138 -8.14 1.62 12.76
C GLY A 138 -9.10 2.05 11.64
N ARG A 139 -8.55 2.31 10.45
CA ARG A 139 -9.30 2.74 9.26
C ARG A 139 -10.45 1.81 8.86
N LYS A 140 -10.34 0.51 9.17
CA LYS A 140 -11.36 -0.51 8.82
C LYS A 140 -12.58 -0.50 9.74
N GLY A 141 -12.60 0.34 10.78
CA GLY A 141 -13.74 0.46 11.71
C GLY A 141 -13.90 -0.72 12.68
N ILE A 142 -13.03 -1.73 12.60
CA ILE A 142 -13.02 -2.89 13.47
C ILE A 142 -11.87 -2.75 14.48
N PRO A 143 -12.10 -3.03 15.78
CA PRO A 143 -11.03 -3.09 16.77
C PRO A 143 -10.00 -4.16 16.40
N THR A 144 -8.74 -3.76 16.30
CA THR A 144 -7.61 -4.64 16.01
C THR A 144 -6.43 -4.32 16.94
N GLN A 145 -5.53 -5.28 17.12
CA GLN A 145 -4.18 -5.03 17.58
C GLN A 145 -3.25 -5.06 16.37
N ASN A 146 -2.31 -4.11 16.31
CA ASN A 146 -1.26 -4.11 15.31
C ASN A 146 -0.02 -4.81 15.89
N GLY A 147 0.65 -5.60 15.07
CA GLY A 147 1.93 -6.23 15.36
C GLY A 147 2.92 -5.98 14.23
N MET A 148 4.21 -6.05 14.52
CA MET A 148 5.27 -5.99 13.51
C MET A 148 5.89 -7.37 13.37
N ASP A 149 5.78 -7.95 12.18
CA ASP A 149 6.30 -9.28 11.91
C ASP A 149 7.41 -9.19 10.85
N ALA A 150 8.43 -10.04 10.99
CA ALA A 150 9.45 -10.24 9.98
C ALA A 150 9.56 -11.71 9.61
N CYS A 151 9.67 -12.00 8.32
CA CYS A 151 9.93 -13.34 7.81
C CYS A 151 11.16 -13.37 6.89
N ASN A 152 11.88 -14.49 6.91
CA ASN A 152 12.98 -14.73 5.98
C ASN A 152 12.45 -15.13 4.59
N PHE A 153 13.35 -15.35 3.62
CA PHE A 153 12.99 -15.74 2.25
C PHE A 153 12.33 -17.12 2.14
N ASP A 154 12.47 -17.97 3.16
CA ASP A 154 11.77 -19.26 3.27
C ASP A 154 10.37 -19.13 3.90
N MET A 155 9.86 -17.90 4.06
CA MET A 155 8.57 -17.58 4.70
C MET A 155 8.46 -18.02 6.17
N GLN A 156 9.59 -18.17 6.86
CA GLN A 156 9.62 -18.47 8.29
C GLN A 156 9.63 -17.15 9.07
N PHE A 157 8.76 -17.04 10.07
CA PHE A 157 8.79 -15.89 10.99
C PHE A 157 10.06 -15.92 11.82
N ILE A 158 10.84 -14.84 11.72
CA ILE A 158 12.07 -14.63 12.49
C ILE A 158 11.90 -13.55 13.56
N PHE A 159 10.79 -12.81 13.51
CA PHE A 159 10.41 -11.81 14.50
C PHE A 159 8.89 -11.60 14.49
N CYS A 160 8.31 -11.43 15.66
CA CYS A 160 6.91 -11.05 15.83
C CYS A 160 6.80 -10.17 17.08
N TRP A 161 6.21 -8.98 16.94
CA TRP A 161 6.01 -8.06 18.05
C TRP A 161 4.62 -7.45 18.04
N ALA A 162 3.74 -8.05 18.84
CA ALA A 162 2.33 -7.69 18.96
C ALA A 162 2.06 -6.73 20.14
N GLY A 163 0.79 -6.35 20.29
CA GLY A 163 0.28 -5.61 21.45
C GLY A 163 0.13 -4.11 21.25
N TRP A 164 0.28 -3.61 20.02
CA TRP A 164 0.07 -2.20 19.73
C TRP A 164 -1.39 -1.91 19.41
N GLU A 165 -1.79 -0.67 19.63
CA GLU A 165 -3.14 -0.23 19.31
C GLU A 165 -3.39 -0.40 17.80
N GLY A 166 -4.57 -0.86 17.39
CA GLY A 166 -4.92 -1.02 15.96
C GLY A 166 -4.95 0.27 15.15
N SER A 167 -4.89 1.44 15.80
CA SER A 167 -4.67 2.73 15.13
C SER A 167 -3.19 3.10 14.98
N ALA A 168 -2.26 2.37 15.63
CA ALA A 168 -0.84 2.65 15.57
C ALA A 168 -0.31 2.40 14.16
N HIS A 169 0.44 3.37 13.63
CA HIS A 169 1.13 3.24 12.36
C HIS A 169 2.31 2.27 12.44
N ASP A 170 2.50 1.43 11.42
CA ASP A 170 3.59 0.45 11.34
C ASP A 170 4.96 1.10 11.53
N THR A 171 5.15 2.32 11.01
CA THR A 171 6.39 3.09 11.21
C THR A 171 6.68 3.38 12.69
N ARG A 172 5.65 3.65 13.52
CA ARG A 172 5.82 3.87 14.97
C ARG A 172 6.25 2.58 15.66
N ILE A 173 5.63 1.46 15.31
CA ILE A 173 5.94 0.15 15.86
C ILE A 173 7.37 -0.25 15.46
N PHE A 174 7.69 -0.14 14.18
CA PHE A 174 9.00 -0.45 13.64
C PHE A 174 10.13 0.33 14.35
N TYR A 175 10.01 1.65 14.47
CA TYR A 175 11.01 2.44 15.19
C TYR A 175 11.10 2.10 16.68
N ALA A 176 10.00 1.72 17.31
CA ALA A 176 10.02 1.29 18.69
C ALA A 176 10.75 -0.06 18.86
N ALA A 177 10.71 -0.93 17.83
CA ALA A 177 11.39 -2.22 17.84
C ALA A 177 12.90 -2.00 17.75
N LEU A 178 13.32 -1.12 16.84
CA LEU A 178 14.72 -0.74 16.67
C LEU A 178 15.33 -0.06 17.92
N ARG A 179 14.54 0.72 18.66
CA ARG A 179 15.04 1.49 19.82
C ARG A 179 15.15 0.66 21.10
N ARG A 180 14.40 -0.44 21.21
CA ARG A 180 14.34 -1.23 22.44
C ARG A 180 15.24 -2.45 22.30
N GLN A 181 16.44 -2.37 22.87
CA GLN A 181 17.42 -3.46 22.78
C GLN A 181 16.86 -4.81 23.26
N HIS A 182 16.06 -4.83 24.34
CA HIS A 182 15.45 -6.05 24.85
C HIS A 182 14.39 -6.69 23.92
N ILE A 183 13.92 -5.98 22.89
CA ILE A 183 13.00 -6.51 21.88
C ILE A 183 13.75 -7.40 20.89
N ASN A 184 15.09 -7.33 20.82
CA ASN A 184 15.93 -8.16 19.94
C ASN A 184 15.45 -8.17 18.48
N PHE A 185 15.10 -6.98 17.96
CA PHE A 185 14.74 -6.85 16.55
C PHE A 185 15.90 -7.37 15.66
N PRO A 186 15.62 -8.18 14.62
CA PRO A 186 16.68 -8.70 13.75
C PRO A 186 17.39 -7.56 13.01
N HIS A 187 18.70 -7.67 12.86
CA HIS A 187 19.52 -6.72 12.10
C HIS A 187 20.17 -7.46 10.94
N PRO A 188 20.40 -6.80 9.79
CA PRO A 188 21.17 -7.41 8.72
C PRO A 188 22.62 -7.64 9.19
N PRO A 189 23.36 -8.59 8.58
CA PRO A 189 24.79 -8.76 8.83
C PRO A 189 25.54 -7.42 8.68
N GLU A 190 26.59 -7.19 9.47
CA GLU A 190 27.30 -5.90 9.54
C GLU A 190 27.62 -5.33 8.15
N GLY A 191 27.17 -4.10 7.89
CA GLY A 191 27.65 -3.30 6.76
C GLY A 191 26.60 -2.69 5.83
N ASN A 192 25.32 -3.05 5.89
CA ASN A 192 24.30 -2.37 5.07
C ASN A 192 22.88 -2.55 5.65
N LEU A 193 22.32 -1.48 6.24
CA LEU A 193 20.88 -1.39 6.54
C LEU A 193 20.09 -1.38 5.22
N ARG A 194 19.68 -2.55 4.71
CA ARG A 194 18.80 -2.68 3.53
C ARG A 194 17.44 -3.17 3.96
N ILE A 195 16.69 -2.29 4.61
CA ILE A 195 15.31 -2.57 5.02
C ILE A 195 14.42 -2.24 3.84
N LEU A 196 14.03 -3.28 3.09
CA LEU A 196 12.94 -3.20 2.14
C LEU A 196 11.64 -3.11 2.95
N LYS A 197 11.15 -1.90 3.15
CA LYS A 197 9.75 -1.72 3.53
C LYS A 197 8.92 -1.92 2.27
N LEU A 198 8.27 -3.07 2.16
CA LEU A 198 7.25 -3.32 1.13
C LEU A 198 5.95 -2.60 1.47
#